data_AF-A0A939TTK7-F1
#
_entry.id   AF-A0A939TTK7-F1
#
_cell.length_a   1.000
_cell.length_b   1.000
_cell.length_c   1.000
_cell.angle_alpha   90.00
_cell.angle_beta   90.00
_cell.angle_gamma   90.00
#
_symmetry.space_group_name_H-M   'P 1'
#
loop_
_entity.id
_entity.type
_entity.pdbx_description
1 polymer ?
#
loop_
_entity_poly.entity_id
_entity_poly.type
_entity_poly.pdbx_seq_one_letter_code
_entity_poly.pdbx_strand_id
1 'polypeptide(L)' 'TLNGGSGADRMEGGSGNDTYYVDNSGDVVVEAANAGTDTVRSSISHTLAANVENLILSGAGNLNGNGNTLANALTG' A
#
# COMPACT_ATOMS: atom_id res chain seq x y z
N THR A 1 -11.24 0.30 2.23
CA THR A 1 -10.34 1.20 2.99
C THR A 1 -9.94 0.59 4.31
N LEU A 2 -8.63 0.50 4.55
CA LEU A 2 -8.01 -0.15 5.71
C LEU A 2 -6.88 0.73 6.24
N ASN A 3 -6.81 0.93 7.54
CA ASN A 3 -5.76 1.72 8.20
C ASN A 3 -5.05 0.86 9.23
N GLY A 4 -3.73 0.68 9.08
CA GLY A 4 -2.91 -0.08 10.03
C GLY A 4 -2.88 0.59 11.39
N GLY A 5 -2.69 1.91 11.40
CA GLY A 5 -2.54 2.66 12.64
C GLY A 5 -1.30 2.22 13.42
N SER A 6 -1.31 2.45 14.73
CA SER A 6 -0.15 2.16 15.56
C SER A 6 0.12 0.66 15.70
N GLY A 7 1.22 0.18 15.14
CA GLY A 7 1.66 -1.19 15.39
C GLY A 7 2.11 -1.87 14.11
N ALA A 8 2.26 -3.18 14.16
CA ALA A 8 2.44 -3.97 12.95
C ALA A 8 1.12 -4.65 12.63
N ASP A 9 0.45 -4.20 11.58
CA ASP A 9 -0.92 -4.58 11.28
C ASP A 9 -1.04 -5.36 9.98
N ARG A 10 -1.98 -6.32 9.94
CA ARG A 10 -2.31 -7.06 8.73
C ARG A 10 -3.60 -6.51 8.14
N MET A 11 -3.50 -5.92 6.96
CA MET A 11 -4.62 -5.34 6.22
C MET A 11 -4.94 -6.20 5.00
N GLU A 12 -6.04 -6.94 5.07
CA GLU A 12 -6.54 -7.79 3.97
C GLU A 12 -7.66 -7.10 3.21
N GLY A 13 -7.48 -6.97 1.90
CA GLY A 13 -8.46 -6.37 0.98
C GLY A 13 -9.63 -7.26 0.65
N GLY A 14 -10.64 -6.62 0.08
CA GLY A 14 -11.84 -7.28 -0.42
C GLY A 14 -11.90 -7.25 -1.94
N SER A 15 -13.12 -7.30 -2.47
CA SER A 15 -13.36 -6.93 -3.88
C SER A 15 -13.64 -5.43 -3.97
N GLY A 16 -13.36 -4.85 -5.14
CA GLY A 16 -13.43 -3.43 -5.39
C GLY A 16 -12.08 -2.75 -5.19
N ASN A 17 -12.08 -1.42 -5.29
CA ASN A 17 -10.87 -0.63 -5.13
C ASN A 17 -10.68 -0.28 -3.66
N ASP A 18 -9.66 -0.86 -3.06
CA ASP A 18 -9.28 -0.65 -1.68
C ASP A 18 -8.17 0.40 -1.52
N THR A 19 -8.10 0.96 -0.32
CA THR A 19 -7.08 1.94 0.06
C THR A 19 -6.50 1.57 1.41
N TYR A 20 -5.18 1.40 1.45
CA TYR A 20 -4.39 1.01 2.61
C TYR A 20 -3.61 2.19 3.15
N TYR A 21 -3.65 2.42 4.45
CA TYR A 21 -2.80 3.39 5.12
C TYR A 21 -1.71 2.65 5.88
N VAL A 22 -0.48 2.77 5.39
CA VAL A 22 0.72 2.16 5.97
C VAL A 22 1.52 3.23 6.69
N ASP A 23 1.70 3.06 8.00
CA ASP A 23 2.50 3.98 8.81
C ASP A 23 3.62 3.28 9.59
N ASN A 24 3.62 1.94 9.59
CA ASN A 24 4.62 1.13 10.25
C ASN A 24 5.30 0.17 9.28
N SER A 25 6.60 -0.06 9.47
CA SER A 25 7.36 -1.02 8.65
C SER A 25 6.91 -2.47 8.82
N GLY A 26 6.19 -2.77 9.90
CA GLY A 26 5.60 -4.07 10.16
C GLY A 26 4.22 -4.28 9.53
N ASP A 27 3.63 -3.26 8.90
CA ASP A 27 2.34 -3.38 8.23
C ASP A 27 2.44 -4.28 7.00
N VAL A 28 1.45 -5.16 6.85
CA VAL A 28 1.35 -6.10 5.73
C VAL A 28 0.04 -5.86 4.99
N VAL A 29 0.17 -5.47 3.72
CA VAL A 29 -0.94 -5.36 2.76
C VAL A 29 -1.13 -6.69 2.04
N VAL A 30 -2.36 -7.17 1.98
CA VAL A 30 -2.71 -8.40 1.27
C VAL A 30 -3.88 -8.17 0.35
N GLU A 31 -3.65 -8.37 -0.93
CA GLU A 31 -4.68 -8.24 -1.97
C GLU A 31 -4.84 -9.49 -2.82
N ALA A 32 -6.07 -9.75 -3.25
CA ALA A 32 -6.39 -10.85 -4.15
C ALA A 32 -6.22 -10.43 -5.62
N ALA A 33 -5.87 -11.38 -6.48
CA ALA A 33 -5.78 -11.11 -7.91
C ALA A 33 -7.16 -10.75 -8.50
N ASN A 34 -7.19 -9.72 -9.36
CA ASN A 34 -8.43 -9.19 -9.96
C ASN A 34 -9.46 -8.67 -8.94
N ALA A 35 -9.00 -8.23 -7.77
CA ALA A 35 -9.86 -7.64 -6.74
C ALA A 35 -10.31 -6.22 -7.11
N GLY A 36 -9.49 -5.45 -7.79
CA GLY A 36 -9.80 -4.07 -8.15
C GLY A 36 -8.57 -3.33 -8.65
N THR A 37 -8.56 -2.02 -8.44
CA THR A 37 -7.38 -1.17 -8.59
C THR A 37 -7.10 -0.50 -7.27
N ASP A 38 -6.06 -0.97 -6.60
CA ASP A 38 -5.87 -0.74 -5.17
C ASP A 38 -4.76 0.27 -4.91
N THR A 39 -4.84 0.96 -3.78
CA THR A 39 -3.93 2.07 -3.45
C THR A 39 -3.33 1.90 -2.07
N VAL A 40 -2.00 1.96 -1.96
CA VAL A 40 -1.31 2.19 -0.70
C VAL A 40 -0.99 3.67 -0.56
N ARG A 41 -1.47 4.30 0.52
CA ARG A 41 -0.94 5.56 1.04
C ARG A 41 0.02 5.24 2.17
N SER A 42 1.31 5.51 1.96
CA SER A 42 2.32 5.28 3.00
C SER A 42 2.91 6.58 3.52
N SER A 43 3.12 6.66 4.83
CA SER A 43 3.90 7.74 5.47
C SER A 43 5.38 7.39 5.64
N ILE A 44 5.78 6.19 5.22
CA ILE A 44 7.15 5.65 5.29
C ILE A 44 7.60 5.13 3.91
N SER A 45 8.84 4.65 3.81
CA SER A 45 9.29 3.94 2.59
C SER A 45 8.54 2.62 2.46
N HIS A 46 8.08 2.30 1.26
CA HIS A 46 7.21 1.15 1.05
C HIS A 46 7.45 0.47 -0.29
N THR A 47 7.27 -0.85 -0.31
CA THR A 47 7.27 -1.68 -1.51
C THR A 47 5.88 -2.28 -1.66
N LEU A 48 5.23 -2.07 -2.80
CA LEU A 48 3.89 -2.59 -3.03
C LEU A 48 3.86 -4.12 -2.93
N ALA A 49 2.86 -4.63 -2.22
CA ALA A 49 2.51 -6.05 -2.23
C ALA A 49 2.02 -6.47 -3.63
N ALA A 50 1.94 -7.77 -3.89
CA ALA A 50 1.32 -8.27 -5.13
C ALA A 50 -0.15 -7.80 -5.23
N ASN A 51 -0.63 -7.63 -6.46
CA ASN A 51 -2.02 -7.24 -6.77
C ASN A 51 -2.41 -5.84 -6.27
N VAL A 52 -1.44 -4.95 -6.04
CA VAL A 52 -1.68 -3.53 -5.74
C VAL A 52 -1.06 -2.67 -6.82
N GLU A 53 -1.81 -1.70 -7.33
CA GLU A 53 -1.41 -0.93 -8.53
C GLU A 53 -0.80 0.42 -8.17
N ASN A 54 -1.24 1.06 -7.09
CA ASN A 54 -0.90 2.45 -6.79
C ASN A 54 -0.17 2.60 -5.46
N LEU A 55 0.90 3.40 -5.45
CA LEU A 55 1.56 3.87 -4.25
C LEU A 55 1.54 5.40 -4.20
N ILE A 56 1.13 5.95 -3.07
CA ILE A 56 1.20 7.37 -2.75
C ILE A 56 2.03 7.52 -1.47
N LEU A 57 3.22 8.10 -1.59
CA LEU A 57 4.02 8.51 -0.44
C LEU A 57 3.49 9.86 0.06
N SER A 58 3.19 9.93 1.35
CA SER A 58 2.59 11.12 1.99
C SER A 58 3.36 11.60 3.22
N GLY A 59 4.43 10.90 3.59
CA GLY A 59 5.31 11.32 4.67
C GLY A 59 6.28 12.41 4.24
N ALA A 60 6.73 13.23 5.19
CA ALA A 60 7.61 14.38 4.93
C ALA A 60 9.11 14.03 4.80
N GLY A 61 9.47 12.75 4.95
CA GLY A 61 10.86 12.28 4.88
C GLY A 61 11.34 12.04 3.44
N ASN A 62 12.63 11.70 3.29
CA ASN A 62 13.14 11.17 2.03
C ASN A 62 12.74 9.69 1.94
N LEU A 63 11.62 9.42 1.27
CA LEU A 63 10.99 8.11 1.21
C LEU A 63 11.27 7.41 -0.12
N ASN A 64 11.49 6.11 -0.07
CA ASN A 64 11.59 5.26 -1.26
C ASN A 64 10.25 4.54 -1.48
N GLY A 65 9.71 4.68 -2.69
CA GLY A 65 8.56 3.90 -3.15
C GLY A 65 9.02 2.89 -4.19
N ASN A 66 8.80 1.61 -3.94
CA ASN A 66 9.07 0.55 -4.90
C ASN A 66 7.76 -0.08 -5.38
N GLY A 67 7.64 -0.25 -6.69
CA GLY A 67 6.53 -1.01 -7.28
C GLY A 67 6.68 -2.52 -7.09
N ASN A 68 5.75 -3.25 -7.71
CA ASN A 68 5.79 -4.69 -7.88
C ASN A 68 5.95 -5.04 -9.38
N THR A 69 5.54 -6.24 -9.79
CA THR A 69 5.67 -6.70 -11.19
C THR A 69 4.55 -6.22 -12.13
N LEU A 70 3.57 -5.47 -11.62
CA LEU A 70 2.47 -4.92 -12.39
C LEU A 70 2.83 -3.57 -13.03
N ALA A 71 1.88 -2.97 -13.75
CA ALA A 71 1.98 -1.59 -14.16
C ALA A 71 1.64 -0.68 -12.96
N ASN A 72 2.66 -0.25 -12.21
CA ASN A 72 2.45 0.58 -11.03
C ASN A 72 2.42 2.08 -11.33
N ALA A 73 1.58 2.81 -10.61
CA ALA A 73 1.63 4.26 -10.50
C ALA A 73 2.20 4.65 -9.13
N LEU A 74 3.37 5.30 -9.12
CA LEU A 74 4.05 5.74 -7.90
C LEU A 74 4.05 7.27 -7.85
N THR A 75 3.48 7.82 -6.78
CA THR A 75 3.44 9.27 -6.49
C THR A 75 4.15 9.51 -5.16
N GLY A 76 4.98 10.55 -5.06
CA GLY A 76 5.65 10.94 -3.83
C GLY A 76 6.05 12.39 -3.80
#